data_AF-A0A8A1LYV1-F1
#
_entry.id   AF-A0A8A1LYV1-F1
#
_cell.length_a   1.000
_cell.length_b   1.000
_cell.length_c   1.000
_cell.angle_alpha   90.00
_cell.angle_beta   90.00
_cell.angle_gamma   90.00
#
_symmetry.space_group_name_H-M   'P 1'
#
loop_
_entity.id
_entity.type
_entity.pdbx_description
1 polymer ?
#
loop_
_entity_poly.entity_id
_entity_poly.type
_entity_poly.pdbx_seq_one_letter_code
_entity_poly.pdbx_strand_id
1 'polypeptide(L)'
;MADAFTELGVAHLREHAMGNAVGQFWAPATIDAKTMTRSSSLTAYYDKASWRPNLKMLTEHKVTQLTFKGASTTVSGVKAINRKTNKEVTFHARKEVILAAGSLHTPQILQLSGIGPKCVVEAAGIKSRVDLPGVGSNLQDHPVAYLNWKVTNSFPEPNIMMTNETFAAEALAEYQAHRTGPYTKAQSNTIAFLSLPMVTNNTEDMINSLKQQVASKYLPGVYSRELISGYEAQRAILAKQLGEGSVSALEFPFGGSGMVPNSVQKPLSRGTVHLNPDDPHGEPIVTYNAFTNPFDRAQLASFIAFTRRYFKTNALADMQPQEVSPGEDAQTEDEIIAKLAAGGPLSLSPSFAHPSSSCPMMPKNKGGCVSADLRVHGTRKLSIIDASILPIIPSAHLQATIGEVFGRDGDDGPPLAHQDVEEQICSTDTQHNLPRELRCTGQGKEWGTRPTISPDELQNSFLAPNAEKPLSPRIDVAGKLEVGVRLGNSISPAAKRQALRPDARSTDSDGACV
;
A
#
# COMPACT_ATOMS: atom_id res chain seq x y z
N MET A 1 15.25 0.74 -23.01
CA MET A 1 14.46 1.06 -21.79
C MET A 1 15.36 1.54 -20.66
N ALA A 2 16.18 0.68 -20.03
CA ALA A 2 17.13 1.14 -18.99
C ALA A 2 18.07 2.26 -19.47
N ASP A 3 18.58 2.16 -20.70
CA ASP A 3 19.47 3.17 -21.28
C ASP A 3 18.79 4.54 -21.46
N ALA A 4 17.46 4.60 -21.58
CA ALA A 4 16.75 5.87 -21.68
C ALA A 4 16.78 6.66 -20.36
N PHE A 5 16.81 5.97 -19.21
CA PHE A 5 17.07 6.62 -17.93
C PHE A 5 18.51 7.17 -17.88
N THR A 6 19.49 6.39 -18.37
CA THR A 6 20.89 6.84 -18.43
C THR A 6 21.04 8.06 -19.34
N GLU A 7 20.36 8.09 -20.49
CA GLU A 7 20.33 9.25 -21.41
C GLU A 7 19.74 10.51 -20.74
N LEU A 8 18.78 10.32 -19.82
CA LEU A 8 18.21 11.39 -18.99
C LEU A 8 19.02 11.70 -17.73
N GLY A 9 20.21 11.12 -17.56
CA GLY A 9 21.10 11.37 -16.42
C GLY A 9 20.70 10.66 -15.12
N VAL A 10 19.80 9.67 -15.18
CA VAL A 10 19.40 8.87 -14.02
C VAL A 10 20.40 7.73 -13.83
N ALA A 11 21.07 7.73 -12.67
CA ALA A 11 22.09 6.74 -12.33
C ALA A 11 21.49 5.34 -12.13
N HIS A 12 22.25 4.31 -12.57
CA HIS A 12 21.97 2.93 -12.21
C HIS A 12 22.58 2.58 -10.86
N LEU A 13 21.75 2.18 -9.91
CA LEU A 13 22.18 1.76 -8.59
C LEU A 13 22.46 0.26 -8.61
N ARG A 14 23.62 -0.13 -8.05
CA ARG A 14 24.00 -1.54 -7.92
C ARG A 14 23.13 -2.28 -6.91
N GLU A 15 22.80 -1.65 -5.79
CA GLU A 15 21.96 -2.22 -4.73
C GLU A 15 21.14 -1.13 -4.05
N HIS A 16 19.83 -1.13 -4.31
CA HIS A 16 18.86 -0.20 -3.74
C HIS A 16 18.54 -0.47 -2.26
N ALA A 17 18.73 -1.71 -1.79
CA ALA A 17 18.31 -2.15 -0.46
C ALA A 17 19.24 -1.64 0.67
N MET A 18 20.32 -0.92 0.35
CA MET A 18 21.23 -0.29 1.33
C MET A 18 20.72 1.04 1.89
N GLY A 19 19.43 1.34 1.73
CA GLY A 19 18.81 2.57 2.26
C GLY A 19 18.85 3.78 1.33
N ASN A 20 19.45 3.67 0.14
CA ASN A 20 19.36 4.68 -0.91
C ASN A 20 18.87 4.03 -2.21
N ALA A 21 17.62 4.31 -2.56
CA ALA A 21 16.96 3.79 -3.75
C ALA A 21 16.70 4.85 -4.82
N VAL A 22 17.19 6.09 -4.70
CA VAL A 22 16.93 7.15 -5.70
C VAL A 22 17.80 6.92 -6.94
N GLY A 23 17.19 6.39 -8.00
CA GLY A 23 17.84 6.01 -9.26
C GLY A 23 17.08 4.88 -9.95
N GLN A 24 17.67 4.28 -10.98
CA GLN A 24 17.17 3.04 -11.61
C GLN A 24 17.94 1.82 -11.08
N PHE A 25 17.27 0.68 -10.88
CA PHE A 25 17.89 -0.51 -10.30
C PHE A 25 17.14 -1.79 -10.66
N TRP A 26 17.82 -2.91 -10.40
CA TRP A 26 17.20 -4.22 -10.35
C TRP A 26 16.60 -4.49 -8.97
N ALA A 27 15.32 -4.85 -8.94
CA ALA A 27 14.61 -5.22 -7.73
C ALA A 27 14.45 -6.75 -7.65
N PRO A 28 14.79 -7.38 -6.51
CA PRO A 28 14.50 -8.79 -6.32
C PRO A 28 12.99 -9.01 -6.25
N ALA A 29 12.57 -10.22 -6.66
CA ALA A 29 11.20 -10.67 -6.45
C ALA A 29 11.13 -11.59 -5.22
N THR A 30 9.99 -11.62 -4.56
CA THR A 30 9.74 -12.45 -3.38
C THR A 30 9.49 -13.90 -3.79
N ILE A 31 10.56 -14.55 -4.21
CA ILE A 31 10.60 -15.89 -4.80
C ILE A 31 11.67 -16.70 -4.07
N ASP A 32 11.38 -17.95 -3.74
CA ASP A 32 12.38 -18.88 -3.24
C ASP A 32 13.34 -19.26 -4.37
N ALA A 33 14.63 -18.95 -4.20
CA ALA A 33 15.64 -19.13 -5.23
C ALA A 33 15.91 -20.60 -5.62
N LYS A 34 15.46 -21.57 -4.82
CA LYS A 34 15.64 -23.01 -5.11
C LYS A 34 14.43 -23.58 -5.82
N THR A 35 13.23 -23.27 -5.35
CA THR A 35 12.00 -23.84 -5.90
C THR A 35 11.39 -22.97 -6.99
N MET A 36 11.83 -21.73 -7.13
CA MET A 36 11.27 -20.70 -8.01
C MET A 36 9.75 -20.54 -7.82
N THR A 37 9.29 -20.70 -6.59
CA THR A 37 7.91 -20.45 -6.16
C THR A 37 7.85 -19.18 -5.33
N ARG A 38 6.68 -18.55 -5.25
CA ARG A 38 6.44 -17.41 -4.35
C ARG A 38 6.94 -17.71 -2.93
N SER A 39 7.74 -16.81 -2.39
CA SER A 39 8.02 -16.74 -0.95
C SER A 39 6.99 -15.82 -0.29
N SER A 40 6.48 -16.22 0.87
CA SER A 40 5.42 -15.49 1.60
C SER A 40 5.62 -15.66 3.10
N SER A 41 4.93 -14.87 3.93
CA SER A 41 5.05 -15.03 5.38
C SER A 41 4.67 -16.42 5.90
N LEU A 42 3.77 -17.13 5.19
CA LEU A 42 3.42 -18.52 5.46
C LEU A 42 4.63 -19.43 5.30
N THR A 43 5.26 -19.43 4.12
CA THR A 43 6.37 -20.32 3.78
C THR A 43 7.68 -19.91 4.46
N ALA A 44 7.89 -18.59 4.66
CA ALA A 44 9.10 -18.05 5.23
C ALA A 44 9.17 -18.19 6.77
N TYR A 45 8.03 -18.07 7.47
CA TYR A 45 7.99 -18.07 8.94
C TYR A 45 7.14 -19.19 9.52
N TYR A 46 5.85 -19.27 9.16
CA TYR A 46 4.94 -20.21 9.82
C TYR A 46 5.32 -21.66 9.55
N ASP A 47 5.52 -22.07 8.30
CA ASP A 47 5.82 -23.46 7.96
C ASP A 47 7.09 -23.95 8.65
N LYS A 48 8.09 -23.07 8.82
CA LYS A 48 9.35 -23.36 9.50
C LYS A 48 9.23 -23.50 11.02
N ALA A 49 8.17 -22.98 11.62
CA ALA A 49 7.95 -22.96 13.07
C ALA A 49 6.68 -23.71 13.52
N SER A 50 5.83 -24.15 12.58
CA SER A 50 4.50 -24.75 12.81
C SER A 50 4.54 -26.03 13.66
N TRP A 51 5.68 -26.71 13.68
CA TRP A 51 5.94 -27.89 14.51
C TRP A 51 5.96 -27.58 16.02
N ARG A 52 6.12 -26.31 16.42
CA ARG A 52 6.20 -25.91 17.82
C ARG A 52 4.84 -26.07 18.50
N PRO A 53 4.73 -26.84 19.60
CA PRO A 53 3.44 -27.14 20.21
C PRO A 53 2.76 -25.91 20.81
N ASN A 54 3.52 -24.86 21.13
CA ASN A 54 3.04 -23.58 21.66
C ASN A 54 2.65 -22.55 20.59
N LEU A 55 2.82 -22.84 19.30
CA LEU A 55 2.33 -22.01 18.19
C LEU A 55 1.04 -22.63 17.64
N LYS A 56 -0.07 -21.90 17.72
CA LYS A 56 -1.37 -22.34 17.19
C LYS A 56 -1.83 -21.37 16.11
N MET A 57 -2.14 -21.89 14.93
CA MET A 57 -2.81 -21.16 13.85
C MET A 57 -4.27 -21.58 13.81
N LEU A 58 -5.17 -20.60 13.84
CA LEU A 58 -6.59 -20.83 13.66
C LEU A 58 -7.06 -20.03 12.44
N THR A 59 -7.35 -20.74 11.35
CA THR A 59 -7.83 -20.15 10.10
C THR A 59 -9.35 -19.95 10.12
N GLU A 60 -9.88 -19.17 9.18
CA GLU A 60 -11.33 -19.00 8.97
C GLU A 60 -12.07 -18.37 10.17
N HIS A 61 -11.38 -17.61 11.01
CA HIS A 61 -11.97 -16.84 12.10
C HIS A 61 -11.72 -15.35 11.88
N LYS A 62 -12.79 -14.55 11.75
CA LYS A 62 -12.69 -13.08 11.64
C LYS A 62 -12.78 -12.50 13.05
N VAL A 63 -11.69 -11.90 13.55
CA VAL A 63 -11.72 -11.12 14.79
C VAL A 63 -12.65 -9.93 14.58
N THR A 64 -13.60 -9.73 15.49
CA THR A 64 -14.58 -8.64 15.42
C THR A 64 -14.33 -7.58 16.47
N GLN A 65 -13.94 -7.97 17.69
CA GLN A 65 -13.81 -7.05 18.83
C GLN A 65 -12.74 -7.51 19.82
N LEU A 66 -12.17 -6.56 20.55
CA LEU A 66 -11.36 -6.78 21.75
C LEU A 66 -12.27 -7.01 22.96
N THR A 67 -11.79 -7.81 23.92
CA THR A 67 -12.42 -7.95 25.25
C THR A 67 -11.60 -7.24 26.31
N PHE A 68 -12.25 -6.78 27.37
CA PHE A 68 -11.62 -5.97 28.42
C PHE A 68 -11.89 -6.52 29.81
N LYS A 69 -10.99 -6.22 30.76
CA LYS A 69 -11.23 -6.44 32.18
C LYS A 69 -12.23 -5.41 32.71
N GLY A 70 -13.51 -5.80 32.76
CA GLY A 70 -14.62 -4.95 33.21
C GLY A 70 -14.69 -3.62 32.45
N ALA A 71 -14.83 -2.51 33.19
CA ALA A 71 -14.89 -1.17 32.63
C ALA A 71 -13.50 -0.56 32.28
N SER A 72 -12.39 -1.25 32.56
CA SER A 72 -11.04 -0.72 32.32
C SER A 72 -10.64 -0.72 30.84
N THR A 73 -9.54 -0.06 30.49
CA THR A 73 -8.91 -0.14 29.16
C THR A 73 -7.86 -1.26 29.05
N THR A 74 -7.87 -2.21 30.00
CA THR A 74 -6.96 -3.36 29.97
C THR A 74 -7.57 -4.48 29.13
N VAL A 75 -6.93 -4.78 28.00
CA VAL A 75 -7.36 -5.85 27.09
C VAL A 75 -7.13 -7.22 27.71
N SER A 76 -8.09 -8.12 27.52
CA SER A 76 -8.10 -9.49 28.06
C SER A 76 -8.15 -10.58 26.98
N GLY A 77 -8.30 -10.21 25.70
CA GLY A 77 -8.54 -11.18 24.63
C GLY A 77 -9.32 -10.59 23.46
N VAL A 78 -9.86 -11.45 22.61
CA VAL A 78 -10.64 -11.10 21.41
C VAL A 78 -11.91 -11.93 21.28
N LYS A 79 -12.92 -11.36 20.64
CA LYS A 79 -14.05 -12.08 20.06
C LYS A 79 -13.79 -12.28 18.57
N ALA A 80 -14.13 -13.46 18.05
CA ALA A 80 -14.05 -13.77 16.64
C ALA A 80 -15.26 -14.57 16.18
N ILE A 81 -15.61 -14.44 14.91
CA ILE A 81 -16.65 -15.24 14.25
C ILE A 81 -15.98 -16.35 13.46
N ASN A 82 -16.36 -17.59 13.74
CA ASN A 82 -16.05 -18.73 12.87
C ASN A 82 -16.82 -18.58 11.55
N ARG A 83 -16.11 -18.40 10.43
CA ARG A 83 -16.72 -18.11 9.12
C ARG A 83 -17.47 -19.29 8.51
N LYS A 84 -17.23 -20.52 8.98
CA LYS A 84 -17.95 -21.72 8.53
C LYS A 84 -19.28 -21.89 9.27
N THR A 85 -19.30 -21.66 10.58
CA THR A 85 -20.48 -21.93 11.42
C THR A 85 -21.24 -20.67 11.81
N ASN A 86 -20.71 -19.49 11.52
CA ASN A 86 -21.19 -18.19 11.98
C ASN A 86 -21.34 -18.09 13.51
N LYS A 87 -20.53 -18.83 14.27
CA LYS A 87 -20.56 -18.82 15.74
C LYS A 87 -19.49 -17.89 16.28
N GLU A 88 -19.86 -17.10 17.28
CA GLU A 88 -18.90 -16.29 18.05
C GLU A 88 -18.08 -17.19 18.99
N VAL A 89 -16.78 -16.94 19.04
CA VAL A 89 -15.83 -17.57 19.96
C VAL A 89 -15.02 -16.48 20.63
N THR A 90 -14.79 -16.61 21.94
CA THR A 90 -13.94 -15.70 22.70
C THR A 90 -12.61 -16.38 23.03
N PHE A 91 -11.50 -15.68 22.75
CA PHE A 91 -10.15 -16.11 23.09
C PHE A 91 -9.57 -15.17 24.14
N HIS A 92 -8.92 -15.73 25.17
CA HIS A 92 -8.32 -14.96 26.26
C HIS A 92 -6.80 -14.88 26.13
N ALA A 93 -6.24 -13.71 26.41
CA ALA A 93 -4.82 -13.45 26.41
C ALA A 93 -4.32 -13.13 27.82
N ARG A 94 -3.31 -13.87 28.30
CA ARG A 94 -2.69 -13.61 29.62
C ARG A 94 -1.74 -12.41 29.60
N LYS A 95 -0.92 -12.30 28.57
CA LYS A 95 0.10 -11.26 28.43
C LYS A 95 -0.41 -10.07 27.64
N GLU A 96 -0.78 -10.30 26.38
CA GLU A 96 -1.06 -9.24 25.42
C GLU A 96 -1.88 -9.76 24.23
N VAL A 97 -2.68 -8.87 23.64
CA VAL A 97 -3.23 -9.03 22.28
C VAL A 97 -2.42 -8.15 21.34
N ILE A 98 -1.98 -8.72 20.22
CA ILE A 98 -1.27 -7.98 19.17
C ILE A 98 -2.14 -8.00 17.92
N LEU A 99 -2.49 -6.83 17.39
CA LEU A 99 -3.23 -6.70 16.13
C LEU A 99 -2.27 -6.69 14.95
N ALA A 100 -2.59 -7.49 13.93
CA ALA A 100 -1.87 -7.55 12.66
C ALA A 100 -2.88 -7.78 11.51
N ALA A 101 -4.02 -7.08 11.57
CA ALA A 101 -5.11 -7.25 10.62
C ALA A 101 -4.94 -6.36 9.37
N GLY A 102 -3.83 -5.64 9.27
CA GLY A 102 -3.51 -4.76 8.16
C GLY A 102 -4.22 -3.41 8.26
N SER A 103 -3.87 -2.51 7.34
CA SER A 103 -4.25 -1.10 7.42
C SER A 103 -5.73 -0.81 7.24
N LEU A 104 -6.51 -1.77 6.77
CA LEU A 104 -7.95 -1.58 6.61
C LEU A 104 -8.74 -2.19 7.78
N HIS A 105 -8.33 -3.35 8.29
CA HIS A 105 -9.12 -4.07 9.31
C HIS A 105 -8.63 -3.85 10.74
N THR A 106 -7.36 -3.48 10.96
CA THR A 106 -6.88 -3.07 12.30
C THR A 106 -7.68 -1.86 12.86
N PRO A 107 -7.83 -0.73 12.14
CA PRO A 107 -8.66 0.36 12.64
C PRO A 107 -10.13 -0.05 12.84
N GLN A 108 -10.65 -0.95 12.00
CA GLN A 108 -12.01 -1.48 12.16
C GLN A 108 -12.19 -2.23 13.49
N ILE A 109 -11.26 -3.15 13.82
CA ILE A 109 -11.31 -3.92 15.06
C ILE A 109 -11.24 -2.98 16.28
N LEU A 110 -10.39 -1.95 16.22
CA LEU A 110 -10.29 -0.94 17.28
C LEU A 110 -11.60 -0.17 17.44
N GLN A 111 -12.18 0.33 16.35
CA GLN A 111 -13.43 1.10 16.38
C GLN A 111 -14.61 0.23 16.87
N LEU A 112 -14.72 -1.02 16.40
CA LEU A 112 -15.68 -2.01 16.90
C LEU A 112 -15.53 -2.29 18.40
N SER A 113 -14.34 -2.07 18.95
CA SER A 113 -14.01 -2.24 20.37
C SER A 113 -14.20 -0.97 21.21
N GLY A 114 -14.73 0.10 20.62
CA GLY A 114 -14.89 1.39 21.26
C GLY A 114 -13.62 2.24 21.33
N ILE A 115 -12.60 1.93 20.53
CA ILE A 115 -11.32 2.66 20.47
C ILE A 115 -11.22 3.35 19.11
N GLY A 116 -11.35 4.67 19.08
CA GLY A 116 -11.23 5.46 17.85
C GLY A 116 -11.86 6.84 17.98
N PRO A 117 -12.10 7.55 16.87
CA PRO A 117 -12.78 8.84 16.91
C PRO A 117 -14.16 8.66 17.55
N LYS A 118 -14.41 9.37 18.66
CA LYS A 118 -15.66 9.21 19.42
C LYS A 118 -16.90 9.34 18.53
N CYS A 119 -16.93 10.33 17.63
CA CYS A 119 -18.08 10.54 16.74
C CYS A 119 -18.34 9.32 15.82
N VAL A 120 -17.30 8.70 15.27
CA VAL A 120 -17.41 7.53 14.39
C VAL A 120 -17.94 6.31 15.14
N VAL A 121 -17.38 6.05 16.32
CA VAL A 121 -17.74 4.90 17.15
C VAL A 121 -19.18 5.03 17.68
N GLU A 122 -19.57 6.21 18.15
CA GLU A 122 -20.91 6.45 18.69
C GLU A 122 -21.97 6.48 17.59
N ALA A 123 -21.66 6.98 16.39
CA ALA A 123 -22.55 6.90 15.23
C ALA A 123 -22.87 5.46 14.83
N ALA A 124 -21.95 4.52 15.06
CA ALA A 124 -22.16 3.09 14.85
C ALA A 124 -22.87 2.39 16.03
N GLY A 125 -23.40 3.15 17.01
CA GLY A 125 -24.10 2.61 18.18
C GLY A 125 -23.17 1.94 19.21
N ILE A 126 -21.85 2.16 19.11
CA ILE A 126 -20.87 1.56 20.01
C ILE A 126 -20.51 2.56 21.11
N LYS A 127 -20.44 2.08 22.36
CA LYS A 127 -19.97 2.90 23.47
C LYS A 127 -18.49 3.22 23.31
N SER A 128 -18.16 4.50 23.18
CA SER A 128 -16.77 4.95 23.20
C SER A 128 -16.09 4.59 24.52
N ARG A 129 -14.92 3.95 24.41
CA ARG A 129 -14.06 3.52 25.53
C ARG A 129 -12.76 4.32 25.56
N VAL A 130 -12.16 4.59 24.40
CA VAL A 130 -10.99 5.46 24.25
C VAL A 130 -11.22 6.35 23.03
N ASP A 131 -11.34 7.65 23.25
CA ASP A 131 -11.34 8.62 22.16
C ASP A 131 -9.92 8.78 21.64
N LEU A 132 -9.71 8.26 20.43
CA LEU A 132 -8.41 8.22 19.77
C LEU A 132 -8.61 8.55 18.29
N PRO A 133 -8.65 9.84 17.92
CA PRO A 133 -8.98 10.28 16.56
C PRO A 133 -7.97 9.80 15.49
N GLY A 134 -6.78 9.36 15.91
CA GLY A 134 -5.78 8.75 15.03
C GLY A 134 -6.18 7.38 14.47
N VAL A 135 -7.15 6.67 15.07
CA VAL A 135 -7.58 5.34 14.59
C VAL A 135 -8.44 5.49 13.34
N GLY A 136 -7.96 4.97 12.23
CA GLY A 136 -8.61 5.07 10.93
C GLY A 136 -8.30 6.36 10.19
N SER A 137 -7.59 7.31 10.80
CA SER A 137 -7.11 8.53 10.13
C SER A 137 -5.74 8.29 9.50
N ASN A 138 -5.25 9.26 8.72
CA ASN A 138 -3.91 9.26 8.11
C ASN A 138 -3.64 8.12 7.09
N LEU A 139 -4.69 7.47 6.56
CA LEU A 139 -4.54 6.45 5.52
C LEU A 139 -3.74 7.02 4.34
N GLN A 140 -2.69 6.29 3.97
CA GLN A 140 -1.81 6.57 2.84
C GLN A 140 -1.71 5.31 1.97
N ASP A 141 -1.57 5.51 0.68
CA ASP A 141 -1.25 4.49 -0.33
C ASP A 141 -0.45 5.19 -1.43
N HIS A 142 0.13 4.48 -2.38
CA HIS A 142 0.73 5.09 -3.55
C HIS A 142 -0.32 5.22 -4.67
N PRO A 143 -0.95 6.40 -4.89
CA PRO A 143 -1.85 6.55 -6.02
C PRO A 143 -1.06 6.52 -7.32
N VAL A 144 -1.66 5.97 -8.37
CA VAL A 144 -0.94 5.60 -9.59
C VAL A 144 -1.74 5.95 -10.84
N ALA A 145 -1.06 6.52 -11.84
CA ALA A 145 -1.56 6.61 -13.20
C ALA A 145 -0.91 5.53 -14.06
N TYR A 146 -1.72 4.83 -14.85
CA TYR A 146 -1.25 3.82 -15.79
C TYR A 146 -1.17 4.45 -17.18
N LEU A 147 0.03 4.89 -17.56
CA LEU A 147 0.27 5.40 -18.90
C LEU A 147 0.40 4.23 -19.86
N ASN A 148 -0.10 4.42 -21.08
CA ASN A 148 -0.04 3.40 -22.11
C ASN A 148 0.60 3.95 -23.36
N TRP A 149 1.59 3.22 -23.85
CA TRP A 149 2.30 3.47 -25.09
C TRP A 149 2.22 2.22 -25.95
N LYS A 150 2.01 2.41 -27.25
CA LYS A 150 2.28 1.35 -28.21
C LYS A 150 3.78 1.34 -28.47
N VAL A 151 4.39 0.16 -28.33
CA VAL A 151 5.81 -0.07 -28.65
C VAL A 151 5.91 -1.24 -29.63
N THR A 152 6.90 -1.18 -30.50
CA THR A 152 7.24 -2.22 -31.48
C THR A 152 8.62 -2.79 -31.15
N ASN A 153 9.05 -3.82 -31.88
CA ASN A 153 10.37 -4.44 -31.72
C ASN A 153 10.69 -4.89 -30.28
N SER A 154 9.66 -5.29 -29.53
CA SER A 154 9.80 -5.91 -28.22
C SER A 154 9.80 -7.43 -28.37
N PHE A 155 10.88 -8.10 -27.95
CA PHE A 155 10.98 -9.55 -27.97
C PHE A 155 11.49 -10.11 -26.62
N PRO A 156 10.85 -11.15 -26.05
CA PRO A 156 9.51 -11.61 -26.42
C PRO A 156 8.48 -10.49 -26.23
N GLU A 157 7.40 -10.51 -27.02
CA GLU A 157 6.33 -9.53 -26.87
C GLU A 157 5.79 -9.60 -25.43
N PRO A 158 5.62 -8.46 -24.73
CA PRO A 158 5.25 -8.45 -23.31
C PRO A 158 3.98 -9.24 -22.95
N ASN A 159 3.04 -9.38 -23.89
CA ASN A 159 1.76 -10.04 -23.69
C ASN A 159 1.70 -11.46 -24.28
N ILE A 160 2.80 -12.00 -24.80
CA ILE A 160 2.83 -13.30 -25.51
C ILE A 160 2.25 -14.46 -24.69
N MET A 161 2.42 -14.43 -23.36
CA MET A 161 1.87 -15.42 -22.44
C MET A 161 0.33 -15.43 -22.39
N MET A 162 -0.32 -14.32 -22.75
CA MET A 162 -1.78 -14.19 -22.77
C MET A 162 -2.35 -14.35 -24.19
N THR A 163 -1.56 -14.08 -25.23
CA THR A 163 -2.02 -14.07 -26.63
C THR A 163 -1.66 -15.33 -27.41
N ASN A 164 -0.72 -16.14 -26.92
CA ASN A 164 -0.29 -17.38 -27.57
C ASN A 164 -0.35 -18.55 -26.58
N GLU A 165 -1.40 -19.37 -26.69
CA GLU A 165 -1.62 -20.53 -25.84
C GLU A 165 -0.52 -21.59 -25.95
N THR A 166 0.08 -21.75 -27.15
CA THR A 166 1.19 -22.70 -27.36
C THR A 166 2.42 -22.25 -26.57
N PHE A 167 2.79 -20.97 -26.69
CA PHE A 167 3.91 -20.41 -25.92
C PHE A 167 3.66 -20.49 -24.41
N ALA A 168 2.43 -20.20 -23.96
CA ALA A 168 2.06 -20.31 -22.56
C ALA A 168 2.17 -21.75 -22.02
N ALA A 169 1.71 -22.74 -22.81
CA ALA A 169 1.82 -24.14 -22.48
C ALA A 169 3.27 -24.62 -22.43
N GLU A 170 4.10 -24.22 -23.40
CA GLU A 170 5.54 -24.51 -23.42
C GLU A 170 6.28 -23.89 -22.23
N ALA A 171 5.99 -22.63 -21.92
CA ALA A 171 6.55 -21.94 -20.76
C ALA A 171 6.15 -22.63 -19.44
N LEU A 172 4.92 -23.15 -19.35
CA LEU A 172 4.45 -23.89 -18.18
C LEU A 172 5.17 -25.24 -18.05
N ALA A 173 5.32 -25.96 -19.16
CA ALA A 173 6.04 -27.23 -19.20
C ALA A 173 7.51 -27.04 -18.79
N GLU A 174 8.17 -25.99 -19.30
CA GLU A 174 9.54 -25.60 -18.93
C GLU A 174 9.65 -25.32 -17.42
N TYR A 175 8.72 -24.54 -16.87
CA TYR A 175 8.69 -24.25 -15.44
C TYR A 175 8.48 -25.51 -14.59
N GLN A 176 7.57 -26.40 -14.99
CA GLN A 176 7.28 -27.64 -14.27
C GLN A 176 8.48 -28.61 -14.29
N ALA A 177 9.15 -28.73 -15.44
CA ALA A 177 10.27 -29.65 -15.62
C ALA A 177 11.58 -29.13 -15.00
N HIS A 178 11.84 -27.83 -15.13
CA HIS A 178 13.18 -27.26 -14.89
C HIS A 178 13.21 -26.06 -13.94
N ARG A 179 12.04 -25.52 -13.56
CA ARG A 179 11.95 -24.30 -12.74
C ARG A 179 12.64 -23.10 -13.39
N THR A 180 12.56 -23.03 -14.71
CA THR A 180 13.12 -21.98 -15.58
C THR A 180 12.01 -21.39 -16.45
N GLY A 181 12.35 -20.40 -17.28
CA GLY A 181 11.41 -19.81 -18.23
C GLY A 181 10.47 -18.73 -17.64
N PRO A 182 9.51 -18.23 -18.45
CA PRO A 182 8.74 -17.02 -18.12
C PRO A 182 8.00 -17.04 -16.77
N TYR A 183 7.55 -18.21 -16.29
CA TYR A 183 6.84 -18.33 -15.01
C TYR A 183 7.72 -18.14 -13.78
N THR A 184 9.05 -18.09 -13.91
CA THR A 184 9.94 -17.74 -12.80
C THR A 184 9.97 -16.25 -12.51
N LYS A 185 9.43 -15.43 -13.41
CA LYS A 185 9.34 -13.97 -13.26
C LYS A 185 8.06 -13.59 -12.53
N ALA A 186 8.15 -12.58 -11.66
CA ALA A 186 6.97 -11.89 -11.13
C ALA A 186 6.45 -10.86 -12.18
N GLN A 187 6.04 -9.66 -11.76
CA GLN A 187 5.60 -8.62 -12.70
C GLN A 187 6.78 -7.94 -13.42
N SER A 188 7.69 -7.32 -12.67
CA SER A 188 8.92 -6.72 -13.17
C SER A 188 10.04 -6.87 -12.13
N ASN A 189 11.28 -6.75 -12.60
CA ASN A 189 12.48 -6.71 -11.77
C ASN A 189 13.29 -5.43 -12.02
N THR A 190 12.75 -4.47 -12.78
CA THR A 190 13.40 -3.19 -13.09
C THR A 190 12.49 -2.04 -12.69
N ILE A 191 13.03 -1.17 -11.85
CA ILE A 191 12.31 -0.03 -11.27
C ILE A 191 13.21 1.19 -11.33
N ALA A 192 12.63 2.35 -11.60
CA ALA A 192 13.24 3.63 -11.34
C ALA A 192 12.45 4.37 -10.24
N PHE A 193 13.13 4.73 -9.18
CA PHE A 193 12.64 5.61 -8.12
C PHE A 193 13.30 6.96 -8.29
N LEU A 194 12.54 7.94 -8.76
CA LEU A 194 13.08 9.25 -9.11
C LEU A 194 12.68 10.27 -8.07
N SER A 195 13.66 11.05 -7.63
CA SER A 195 13.38 12.20 -6.77
C SER A 195 12.71 13.32 -7.56
N LEU A 196 12.03 14.24 -6.86
CA LEU A 196 11.33 15.35 -7.51
C LEU A 196 12.27 16.21 -8.40
N PRO A 197 13.52 16.56 -7.97
CA PRO A 197 14.48 17.25 -8.82
C PRO A 197 14.90 16.50 -10.09
N MET A 198 14.90 15.16 -10.08
CA MET A 198 15.19 14.37 -11.28
C MET A 198 14.05 14.42 -12.30
N VAL A 199 12.82 14.60 -11.81
CA VAL A 199 11.62 14.63 -12.65
C VAL A 199 11.37 16.03 -13.22
N THR A 200 11.60 17.09 -12.45
CA THR A 200 11.19 18.45 -12.82
C THR A 200 12.16 19.53 -12.35
N ASN A 201 12.38 20.52 -13.21
CA ASN A 201 13.12 21.74 -12.88
C ASN A 201 12.31 22.71 -12.01
N ASN A 202 11.01 22.46 -11.82
CA ASN A 202 10.10 23.31 -11.04
C ASN A 202 10.03 22.94 -9.55
N THR A 203 11.03 22.20 -9.04
CA THR A 203 10.97 21.64 -7.69
C THR A 203 10.86 22.73 -6.62
N GLU A 204 11.63 23.81 -6.72
CA GLU A 204 11.61 24.90 -5.74
C GLU A 204 10.22 25.53 -5.59
N ASP A 205 9.59 25.90 -6.71
CA ASP A 205 8.25 26.51 -6.71
C ASP A 205 7.18 25.53 -6.20
N MET A 206 7.26 24.25 -6.56
CA MET A 206 6.36 23.23 -6.03
C MET A 206 6.46 23.12 -4.50
N ILE A 207 7.68 23.11 -3.96
CA ILE A 207 7.91 23.02 -2.51
C ILE A 207 7.49 24.31 -1.80
N ASN A 208 7.74 25.48 -2.40
CA ASN A 208 7.28 26.76 -1.86
C ASN A 208 5.76 26.83 -1.80
N SER A 209 5.07 26.38 -2.85
CA SER A 209 3.61 26.27 -2.88
C SER A 209 3.09 25.32 -1.78
N LEU A 210 3.71 24.14 -1.61
CA LEU A 210 3.34 23.17 -0.57
C LEU A 210 3.44 23.77 0.85
N LYS A 211 4.52 24.50 1.13
CA LYS A 211 4.75 25.15 2.44
C LYS A 211 3.71 26.22 2.75
N GLN A 212 3.15 26.89 1.74
CA GLN A 212 2.14 27.94 1.88
C GLN A 212 0.70 27.41 2.01
N GLN A 213 0.46 26.12 1.76
CA GLN A 213 -0.89 25.56 1.85
C GLN A 213 -1.47 25.66 3.27
N VAL A 214 -2.78 25.88 3.37
CA VAL A 214 -3.53 25.71 4.62
C VAL A 214 -3.95 24.24 4.71
N ALA A 215 -3.42 23.51 5.69
CA ALA A 215 -3.60 22.06 5.79
C ALA A 215 -5.07 21.61 5.82
N SER A 216 -5.90 22.27 6.63
CA SER A 216 -7.32 21.93 6.80
C SER A 216 -8.16 22.02 5.53
N LYS A 217 -7.70 22.73 4.50
CA LYS A 217 -8.40 22.87 3.21
C LYS A 217 -8.44 21.56 2.40
N TYR A 218 -7.44 20.70 2.58
CA TYR A 218 -7.23 19.51 1.75
C TYR A 218 -7.32 18.19 2.53
N LEU A 219 -7.62 18.27 3.84
CA LEU A 219 -7.78 17.12 4.71
C LEU A 219 -9.27 16.76 4.86
N PRO A 220 -9.58 15.50 5.19
CA PRO A 220 -10.95 15.08 5.52
C PRO A 220 -11.56 15.93 6.64
N GLY A 221 -12.85 16.26 6.54
CA GLY A 221 -13.53 17.14 7.50
C GLY A 221 -13.55 16.63 8.94
N VAL A 222 -13.34 15.33 9.14
CA VAL A 222 -13.21 14.66 10.45
C VAL A 222 -11.87 14.97 11.16
N TYR A 223 -10.93 15.67 10.53
CA TYR A 223 -9.62 15.93 11.11
C TYR A 223 -9.70 16.99 12.23
N SER A 224 -9.46 16.53 13.46
CA SER A 224 -9.32 17.39 14.64
C SER A 224 -8.04 18.22 14.61
N ARG A 225 -7.91 19.17 15.54
CA ARG A 225 -6.71 20.01 15.69
C ARG A 225 -5.43 19.19 15.87
N GLU A 226 -5.49 18.09 16.64
CA GLU A 226 -4.33 17.23 16.87
C GLU A 226 -3.93 16.48 15.59
N LEU A 227 -4.91 16.02 14.79
CA LEU A 227 -4.67 15.37 13.51
C LEU A 227 -4.04 16.34 12.50
N ILE A 228 -4.55 17.58 12.43
CA ILE A 228 -3.98 18.63 11.58
C ILE A 228 -2.53 18.93 12.01
N SER A 229 -2.27 19.06 13.31
CA SER A 229 -0.90 19.28 13.82
C SER A 229 0.06 18.14 13.46
N GLY A 230 -0.41 16.89 13.53
CA GLY A 230 0.34 15.73 13.07
C GLY A 230 0.64 15.75 11.58
N TYR A 231 -0.35 16.07 10.77
CA TYR A 231 -0.20 16.22 9.33
C TYR A 231 0.79 17.34 8.97
N GLU A 232 0.73 18.50 9.64
CA GLU A 232 1.66 19.60 9.39
C GLU A 232 3.12 19.20 9.68
N ALA A 233 3.35 18.42 10.74
CA ALA A 233 4.66 17.86 11.04
C ALA A 233 5.14 16.91 9.93
N GLN A 234 4.27 16.02 9.44
CA GLN A 234 4.60 15.15 8.31
C GLN A 234 4.88 15.94 7.03
N ARG A 235 4.05 16.94 6.72
CA ARG A 235 4.23 17.81 5.54
C ARG A 235 5.56 18.55 5.58
N ALA A 236 5.99 19.04 6.74
CA ALA A 236 7.29 19.70 6.88
C ALA A 236 8.46 18.74 6.54
N ILE A 237 8.38 17.50 7.03
CA ILE A 237 9.36 16.43 6.70
C ILE A 237 9.34 16.14 5.20
N LEU A 238 8.16 15.95 4.61
CA LEU A 238 8.00 15.65 3.19
C LEU A 238 8.49 16.79 2.30
N ALA A 239 8.17 18.04 2.63
CA ALA A 239 8.62 19.21 1.88
C ALA A 239 10.15 19.33 1.88
N LYS A 240 10.80 19.01 3.00
CA LYS A 240 12.27 18.95 3.10
C LYS A 240 12.83 17.82 2.23
N GLN A 241 12.35 16.58 2.43
CA GLN A 241 12.87 15.39 1.75
C GLN A 241 12.67 15.45 0.22
N LEU A 242 11.50 15.88 -0.24
CA LEU A 242 11.19 16.02 -1.66
C LEU A 242 11.99 17.16 -2.29
N GLY A 243 12.17 18.28 -1.59
CA GLY A 243 12.96 19.42 -2.09
C GLY A 243 14.46 19.11 -2.19
N GLU A 244 15.01 18.40 -1.21
CA GLU A 244 16.42 17.94 -1.23
C GLU A 244 16.64 16.78 -2.23
N GLY A 245 15.56 16.13 -2.68
CA GLY A 245 15.62 14.94 -3.51
C GLY A 245 16.18 13.71 -2.79
N SER A 246 16.11 13.67 -1.46
CA SER A 246 16.60 12.57 -0.61
C SER A 246 15.65 11.37 -0.55
N VAL A 247 14.45 11.50 -1.12
CA VAL A 247 13.47 10.43 -1.28
C VAL A 247 12.93 10.41 -2.71
N SER A 248 12.40 9.26 -3.11
CA SER A 248 11.67 9.15 -4.38
C SER A 248 10.32 9.86 -4.29
N ALA A 249 10.00 10.64 -5.32
CA ALA A 249 8.68 11.17 -5.56
C ALA A 249 7.87 10.26 -6.51
N LEU A 250 8.56 9.64 -7.49
CA LEU A 250 7.98 8.83 -8.54
C LEU A 250 8.55 7.41 -8.52
N GLU A 251 7.66 6.42 -8.46
CA GLU A 251 7.96 5.07 -8.89
C GLU A 251 7.55 4.88 -10.35
N PHE A 252 8.52 4.43 -11.15
CA PHE A 252 8.39 4.12 -12.55
C PHE A 252 8.92 2.69 -12.75
N PRO A 253 8.08 1.66 -12.59
CA PRO A 253 8.44 0.31 -12.98
C PRO A 253 8.40 0.23 -14.51
N PHE A 254 9.43 -0.38 -15.09
CA PHE A 254 9.55 -0.50 -16.53
C PHE A 254 9.90 -1.93 -16.92
N GLY A 255 9.81 -2.21 -18.21
CA GLY A 255 10.11 -3.52 -18.81
C GLY A 255 10.04 -3.42 -20.33
N GLY A 256 9.82 -4.53 -21.03
CA GLY A 256 9.63 -4.51 -22.48
C GLY A 256 8.29 -3.93 -22.95
N SER A 257 7.38 -3.57 -22.03
CA SER A 257 6.01 -3.09 -22.32
C SER A 257 5.91 -1.58 -22.36
N GLY A 258 4.96 -1.07 -23.14
CA GLY A 258 4.59 0.35 -23.14
C GLY A 258 3.55 0.72 -22.08
N MET A 259 3.04 -0.23 -21.30
CA MET A 259 2.28 0.08 -20.08
C MET A 259 3.25 0.48 -18.96
N VAL A 260 3.19 1.73 -18.54
CA VAL A 260 4.11 2.34 -17.58
C VAL A 260 3.32 2.99 -16.44
N PRO A 261 3.26 2.34 -15.27
CA PRO A 261 2.72 2.96 -14.07
C PRO A 261 3.60 4.13 -13.62
N ASN A 262 2.99 5.27 -13.32
CA ASN A 262 3.61 6.36 -12.58
C ASN A 262 2.93 6.47 -11.22
N SER A 263 3.63 6.02 -10.19
CA SER A 263 3.09 5.94 -8.85
C SER A 263 3.70 7.01 -7.94
N VAL A 264 2.84 7.77 -7.24
CA VAL A 264 3.26 8.82 -6.30
C VAL A 264 3.72 8.18 -5.00
N GLN A 265 5.01 8.30 -4.70
CA GLN A 265 5.63 7.62 -3.55
C GLN A 265 5.46 8.39 -2.22
N LYS A 266 5.22 9.70 -2.29
CA LYS A 266 5.09 10.58 -1.12
C LYS A 266 3.86 11.47 -1.25
N PRO A 267 2.64 10.89 -1.22
CA PRO A 267 1.42 11.66 -1.34
C PRO A 267 1.17 12.56 -0.12
N LEU A 268 0.58 13.72 -0.36
CA LEU A 268 0.14 14.66 0.67
C LEU A 268 -1.34 14.49 0.98
N SER A 269 -2.12 13.92 0.07
CA SER A 269 -3.51 13.54 0.34
C SER A 269 -3.58 12.52 1.49
N ARG A 270 -4.67 12.55 2.26
CA ARG A 270 -4.90 11.62 3.37
C ARG A 270 -6.32 11.07 3.35
N GLY A 271 -6.41 9.75 3.50
CA GLY A 271 -7.68 9.05 3.57
C GLY A 271 -8.14 8.75 4.99
N THR A 272 -9.25 8.01 5.06
CA THR A 272 -9.84 7.47 6.30
C THR A 272 -10.32 6.03 6.12
N VAL A 273 -10.34 5.28 7.21
CA VAL A 273 -10.95 3.94 7.34
C VAL A 273 -11.86 3.94 8.56
N HIS A 274 -13.17 4.05 8.33
CA HIS A 274 -14.16 4.19 9.40
C HIS A 274 -15.24 3.11 9.30
N LEU A 275 -15.89 2.79 10.42
CA LEU A 275 -17.08 1.94 10.42
C LEU A 275 -18.16 2.54 9.51
N ASN A 276 -18.88 1.66 8.81
CA ASN A 276 -20.17 2.01 8.26
C ASN A 276 -21.18 2.03 9.42
N PRO A 277 -21.80 3.17 9.78
CA PRO A 277 -22.76 3.21 10.88
C PRO A 277 -24.01 2.34 10.62
N ASP A 278 -24.38 2.13 9.35
CA ASP A 278 -25.54 1.31 8.98
C ASP A 278 -25.23 -0.20 9.04
N ASP A 279 -23.96 -0.58 8.91
CA ASP A 279 -23.49 -1.96 9.06
C ASP A 279 -22.10 -2.01 9.69
N PRO A 280 -21.99 -1.79 11.03
CA PRO A 280 -20.70 -1.70 11.71
C PRO A 280 -19.87 -2.99 11.60
N HIS A 281 -20.54 -4.13 11.45
CA HIS A 281 -19.91 -5.46 11.35
C HIS A 281 -19.56 -5.88 9.91
N GLY A 282 -19.99 -5.09 8.91
CA GLY A 282 -19.65 -5.24 7.50
C GLY A 282 -18.20 -4.89 7.19
N GLU A 283 -17.92 -4.49 5.95
CA GLU A 283 -16.61 -3.94 5.58
C GLU A 283 -16.56 -2.44 5.94
N PRO A 284 -15.40 -1.91 6.37
CA PRO A 284 -15.27 -0.50 6.70
C PRO A 284 -15.38 0.37 5.45
N ILE A 285 -15.83 1.62 5.63
CA ILE A 285 -15.79 2.64 4.60
C ILE A 285 -14.33 3.12 4.47
N VAL A 286 -13.75 2.87 3.30
CA VAL A 286 -12.39 3.31 2.95
C VAL A 286 -12.50 4.49 1.99
N THR A 287 -12.06 5.65 2.45
CA THR A 287 -12.00 6.87 1.63
C THR A 287 -10.55 7.22 1.42
N TYR A 288 -10.02 6.99 0.22
CA TYR A 288 -8.60 7.27 -0.07
C TYR A 288 -8.28 8.76 -0.14
N ASN A 289 -9.20 9.57 -0.68
CA ASN A 289 -8.96 10.98 -1.02
C ASN A 289 -7.69 11.21 -1.86
N ALA A 290 -7.21 10.22 -2.61
CA ALA A 290 -6.11 10.42 -3.54
C ALA A 290 -6.50 11.52 -4.53
N PHE A 291 -5.60 12.46 -4.83
CA PHE A 291 -5.93 13.52 -5.78
C PHE A 291 -6.34 14.84 -5.12
N THR A 292 -6.72 14.84 -3.83
CA THR A 292 -7.35 16.01 -3.20
C THR A 292 -6.37 17.12 -2.87
N ASN A 293 -5.14 16.78 -2.48
CA ASN A 293 -4.09 17.77 -2.33
C ASN A 293 -3.56 18.16 -3.72
N PRO A 294 -3.55 19.46 -4.09
CA PRO A 294 -3.07 19.90 -5.41
C PRO A 294 -1.59 19.60 -5.66
N PHE A 295 -0.79 19.42 -4.61
CA PHE A 295 0.61 19.01 -4.78
C PHE A 295 0.73 17.61 -5.39
N ASP A 296 -0.18 16.69 -5.07
CA ASP A 296 -0.17 15.33 -5.66
C ASP A 296 -0.52 15.36 -7.15
N ARG A 297 -1.43 16.25 -7.56
CA ARG A 297 -1.79 16.48 -8.96
C ARG A 297 -0.62 17.07 -9.75
N ALA A 298 0.05 18.06 -9.18
CA ALA A 298 1.22 18.70 -9.79
C ALA A 298 2.42 17.74 -9.93
N GLN A 299 2.61 16.86 -8.93
CA GLN A 299 3.55 15.73 -9.03
C GLN A 299 3.21 14.84 -10.22
N LEU A 300 1.96 14.38 -10.32
CA LEU A 300 1.54 13.48 -11.40
C LEU A 300 1.72 14.09 -12.79
N ALA A 301 1.38 15.37 -12.97
CA ALA A 301 1.61 16.08 -14.24
C ALA A 301 3.11 16.14 -14.58
N SER A 302 3.97 16.40 -13.59
CA SER A 302 5.43 16.38 -13.77
C SER A 302 5.94 14.98 -14.14
N PHE A 303 5.37 13.92 -13.56
CA PHE A 303 5.73 12.52 -13.86
C PHE A 303 5.38 12.15 -15.30
N ILE A 304 4.22 12.58 -15.78
CA ILE A 304 3.79 12.35 -17.16
C ILE A 304 4.66 13.13 -18.14
N ALA A 305 5.00 14.39 -17.83
CA ALA A 305 5.95 15.16 -18.62
C ALA A 305 7.34 14.50 -18.67
N PHE A 306 7.82 13.94 -17.55
CA PHE A 306 9.05 13.14 -17.51
C PHE A 306 8.93 11.89 -18.39
N THR A 307 7.83 11.16 -18.29
CA THR A 307 7.60 9.93 -19.08
C THR A 307 7.59 10.19 -20.58
N ARG A 308 7.00 11.31 -21.00
CA ARG A 308 7.05 11.76 -22.40
C ARG A 308 8.47 12.06 -22.86
N ARG A 309 9.33 12.62 -22.01
CA ARG A 309 10.76 12.79 -22.33
C ARG A 309 11.48 11.46 -22.40
N TYR A 310 11.19 10.54 -21.46
CA TYR A 310 11.74 9.19 -21.46
C TYR A 310 11.47 8.46 -22.78
N PHE A 311 10.24 8.42 -23.26
CA PHE A 311 9.91 7.77 -24.53
C PHE A 311 10.44 8.50 -25.78
N LYS A 312 10.90 9.75 -25.66
CA LYS A 312 11.53 10.52 -26.75
C LYS A 312 13.05 10.36 -26.82
N THR A 313 13.66 9.60 -25.92
CA THR A 313 15.10 9.32 -25.92
C THR A 313 15.52 8.52 -27.14
N ASN A 314 16.78 8.71 -27.58
CA ASN A 314 17.35 7.93 -28.67
C ASN A 314 17.42 6.44 -28.32
N ALA A 315 17.66 6.11 -27.04
CA ALA A 315 17.65 4.74 -26.53
C ALA A 315 16.32 3.98 -26.70
N LEU A 316 15.22 4.66 -27.02
CA LEU A 316 13.91 4.05 -27.30
C LEU A 316 13.43 4.24 -28.73
N ALA A 317 14.22 4.88 -29.61
CA ALA A 317 13.82 5.15 -30.99
C ALA A 317 13.43 3.88 -31.76
N ASP A 318 14.19 2.79 -31.57
CA ASP A 318 13.94 1.49 -32.23
C ASP A 318 12.62 0.83 -31.81
N MET A 319 12.08 1.21 -30.63
CA MET A 319 10.79 0.72 -30.16
C MET A 319 9.61 1.49 -30.73
N GLN A 320 9.85 2.59 -31.48
CA GLN A 320 8.83 3.45 -32.10
C GLN A 320 7.65 3.77 -31.15
N PRO A 321 7.91 4.32 -29.96
CA PRO A 321 6.88 4.53 -28.95
C PRO A 321 5.84 5.54 -29.43
N GLN A 322 4.55 5.20 -29.28
CA GLN A 322 3.41 6.08 -29.57
C GLN A 322 2.51 6.19 -28.33
N GLU A 323 2.27 7.40 -27.84
CA GLU A 323 1.44 7.61 -26.65
C GLU A 323 -0.02 7.27 -26.95
N VAL A 324 -0.64 6.45 -26.09
CA VAL A 324 -2.05 6.07 -26.17
C VAL A 324 -2.86 6.72 -25.05
N SER A 325 -2.36 6.67 -23.81
CA SER A 325 -3.01 7.27 -22.64
C SER A 325 -1.97 7.96 -21.75
N PRO A 326 -2.23 9.21 -21.29
CA PRO A 326 -3.45 10.01 -21.47
C PRO A 326 -3.66 10.55 -22.89
N GLY A 327 -2.65 10.45 -23.76
CA GLY A 327 -2.69 10.90 -25.15
C GLY A 327 -1.99 12.24 -25.32
N GLU A 328 -1.38 12.44 -26.49
CA GLU A 328 -0.50 13.59 -26.78
C GLU A 328 -1.22 14.95 -26.76
N ASP A 329 -2.54 14.98 -26.83
CA ASP A 329 -3.35 16.20 -26.78
C ASP A 329 -3.64 16.69 -25.35
N ALA A 330 -3.43 15.84 -24.32
CA ALA A 330 -3.53 16.28 -22.93
C ALA A 330 -2.24 16.98 -22.50
N GLN A 331 -2.24 18.31 -22.43
CA GLN A 331 -1.04 19.12 -22.18
C GLN A 331 -1.06 19.82 -20.82
N THR A 332 -2.24 20.15 -20.31
CA THR A 332 -2.40 20.77 -18.99
C THR A 332 -2.66 19.74 -17.90
N GLU A 333 -2.41 20.12 -16.64
CA GLU A 333 -2.71 19.26 -15.48
C GLU A 333 -4.19 18.82 -15.47
N ASP A 334 -5.12 19.76 -15.69
CA ASP A 334 -6.56 19.47 -15.67
C ASP A 334 -6.97 18.49 -16.79
N GLU A 335 -6.45 18.66 -18.00
CA GLU A 335 -6.71 17.74 -19.12
C GLU A 335 -6.18 16.34 -18.82
N ILE A 336 -4.94 16.25 -18.31
CA ILE A 336 -4.30 14.99 -17.93
C ILE A 336 -5.15 14.26 -16.90
N ILE A 337 -5.51 14.93 -15.80
CA ILE A 337 -6.29 14.33 -14.71
C ILE A 337 -7.67 13.92 -15.22
N ALA A 338 -8.34 14.77 -16.00
CA ALA A 338 -9.67 14.47 -16.54
C ALA A 338 -9.65 13.23 -17.44
N LYS A 339 -8.66 13.09 -18.33
CA LYS A 339 -8.54 11.92 -19.21
C LYS A 339 -8.20 10.65 -18.45
N LEU A 340 -7.26 10.70 -17.52
CA LEU A 340 -6.89 9.54 -16.70
C LEU A 340 -8.08 9.09 -15.84
N ALA A 341 -8.83 10.03 -15.25
CA ALA A 341 -10.04 9.73 -14.51
C ALA A 341 -11.14 9.12 -15.39
N ALA A 342 -11.33 9.63 -16.62
CA ALA A 342 -12.29 9.09 -17.58
C ALA A 342 -11.94 7.66 -18.03
N GLY A 343 -10.67 7.29 -18.03
CA GLY A 343 -10.20 5.91 -18.27
C GLY A 343 -10.44 4.94 -17.10
N GLY A 344 -10.96 5.43 -15.97
CA GLY A 344 -11.32 4.63 -14.81
C GLY A 344 -10.11 4.01 -14.08
N PRO A 345 -10.34 2.95 -13.26
CA PRO A 345 -9.31 2.36 -12.40
C PRO A 345 -8.08 1.80 -13.14
N LEU A 346 -8.22 1.49 -14.43
CA LEU A 346 -7.14 1.01 -15.29
C LEU A 346 -6.28 2.15 -15.86
N SER A 347 -6.65 3.41 -15.63
CA SER A 347 -5.87 4.60 -16.04
C SER A 347 -5.48 5.45 -14.84
N LEU A 348 -6.34 5.59 -13.83
CA LEU A 348 -6.05 6.29 -12.59
C LEU A 348 -6.60 5.50 -11.40
N SER A 349 -5.73 5.12 -10.47
CA SER A 349 -6.12 4.40 -9.25
C SER A 349 -5.67 5.16 -8.01
N PRO A 350 -6.49 5.24 -6.95
CA PRO A 350 -6.09 5.82 -5.68
C PRO A 350 -5.09 4.93 -4.90
N SER A 351 -4.85 3.71 -5.37
CA SER A 351 -4.05 2.69 -4.69
C SER A 351 -3.17 1.94 -5.68
N PHE A 352 -1.94 1.67 -5.28
CA PHE A 352 -1.05 0.70 -5.91
C PHE A 352 -0.80 -0.49 -4.97
N ALA A 353 -1.83 -0.83 -4.19
CA ALA A 353 -1.87 -1.90 -3.20
C ALA A 353 -0.89 -1.72 -2.03
N HIS A 354 -0.67 -0.48 -1.59
CA HIS A 354 0.12 -0.13 -0.40
C HIS A 354 -0.66 0.62 0.69
N PRO A 355 -1.91 0.22 1.03
CA PRO A 355 -2.63 0.90 2.09
C PRO A 355 -1.85 0.76 3.40
N SER A 356 -1.60 1.89 4.04
CA SER A 356 -0.75 2.03 5.23
C SER A 356 -1.21 3.21 6.09
N SER A 357 -0.57 3.38 7.24
CA SER A 357 -0.64 4.62 8.02
C SER A 357 -1.98 4.96 8.70
N SER A 358 -2.95 4.06 8.64
CA SER A 358 -4.30 4.23 9.21
C SER A 358 -4.37 4.16 10.75
N CYS A 359 -3.26 3.81 11.42
CA CYS A 359 -3.11 3.83 12.88
C CYS A 359 -1.67 4.26 13.22
N PRO A 360 -1.27 5.50 12.89
CA PRO A 360 0.14 5.86 12.78
C PRO A 360 0.87 5.87 14.13
N MET A 361 2.14 5.44 14.10
CA MET A 361 3.07 5.51 15.22
C MET A 361 3.61 6.92 15.38
N MET A 362 2.97 7.69 16.26
CA MET A 362 3.25 9.11 16.47
C MET A 362 2.89 9.51 17.92
N PRO A 363 3.34 10.68 18.39
CA PRO A 363 2.83 11.25 19.64
C PRO A 363 1.30 11.40 19.61
N LYS A 364 0.63 11.09 20.73
CA LYS A 364 -0.84 11.18 20.83
C LYS A 364 -1.37 12.58 20.51
N ASN A 365 -0.69 13.63 20.97
CA ASN A 365 -1.04 15.03 20.71
C ASN A 365 -0.81 15.48 19.25
N LYS A 366 -0.24 14.60 18.42
CA LYS A 366 -0.08 14.76 16.97
C LYS A 366 -0.91 13.71 16.20
N GLY A 367 -1.97 13.17 16.81
CA GLY A 367 -2.85 12.22 16.14
C GLY A 367 -2.33 10.78 16.05
N GLY A 368 -1.32 10.41 16.84
CA GLY A 368 -0.82 9.03 16.87
C GLY A 368 -1.81 8.04 17.45
N CYS A 369 -1.85 6.83 16.87
CA CYS A 369 -2.59 5.68 17.40
C CYS A 369 -1.73 4.85 18.35
N VAL A 370 -0.46 4.63 18.00
CA VAL A 370 0.50 3.87 18.82
C VAL A 370 1.72 4.72 19.20
N SER A 371 2.35 4.39 20.33
CA SER A 371 3.66 4.91 20.73
C SER A 371 4.81 4.17 20.03
N ALA A 372 6.05 4.62 20.25
CA ALA A 372 7.26 4.02 19.69
C ALA A 372 7.52 2.56 20.16
N ASP A 373 6.86 2.12 21.23
CA ASP A 373 6.83 0.72 21.72
C ASP A 373 5.65 -0.08 21.14
N LEU A 374 5.02 0.44 20.09
CA LEU A 374 3.88 -0.12 19.35
C LEU A 374 2.59 -0.27 20.16
N ARG A 375 2.54 0.25 21.40
CA ARG A 375 1.38 0.17 22.27
C ARG A 375 0.31 1.15 21.84
N VAL A 376 -0.95 0.72 21.84
CA VAL A 376 -2.09 1.59 21.53
C VAL A 376 -2.32 2.58 22.66
N HIS A 377 -2.28 3.87 22.34
CA HIS A 377 -2.44 4.97 23.30
C HIS A 377 -3.75 4.83 24.09
N GLY A 378 -3.68 4.98 25.42
CA GLY A 378 -4.86 4.91 26.30
C GLY A 378 -5.33 3.49 26.66
N THR A 379 -4.61 2.46 26.21
CA THR A 379 -4.93 1.05 26.52
C THR A 379 -3.81 0.37 27.31
N ARG A 380 -4.07 -0.85 27.78
CA ARG A 380 -3.02 -1.75 28.30
C ARG A 380 -3.15 -3.12 27.65
N LYS A 381 -2.01 -3.80 27.44
CA LYS A 381 -1.93 -5.16 26.86
C LYS A 381 -2.43 -5.24 25.41
N LEU A 382 -2.20 -4.17 24.65
CA LEU A 382 -2.57 -4.07 23.24
C LEU A 382 -1.45 -3.36 22.46
N SER A 383 -0.96 -4.03 21.43
CA SER A 383 -0.02 -3.48 20.44
C SER A 383 -0.52 -3.73 19.02
N ILE A 384 0.06 -3.02 18.06
CA ILE A 384 -0.21 -3.21 16.62
C ILE A 384 1.11 -3.46 15.89
N ILE A 385 1.16 -4.52 15.10
CA ILE A 385 2.28 -4.86 14.22
C ILE A 385 1.76 -5.08 12.79
N ASP A 386 1.47 -4.01 12.07
CA ASP A 386 1.18 -4.09 10.63
C ASP A 386 1.39 -2.74 9.94
N ALA A 387 1.14 -2.65 8.63
CA ALA A 387 1.36 -1.42 7.86
C ALA A 387 0.56 -0.20 8.34
N SER A 388 -0.47 -0.37 9.18
CA SER A 388 -1.23 0.76 9.74
C SER A 388 -0.36 1.67 10.61
N ILE A 389 0.72 1.16 11.20
CA ILE A 389 1.57 1.94 12.13
C ILE A 389 2.55 2.88 11.44
N LEU A 390 2.79 2.73 10.14
CA LEU A 390 3.74 3.58 9.43
C LEU A 390 3.27 5.05 9.50
N PRO A 391 4.02 6.01 10.06
CA PRO A 391 3.55 7.39 10.13
C PRO A 391 3.47 8.05 8.76
N ILE A 392 4.46 7.78 7.91
CA ILE A 392 4.59 8.22 6.52
C ILE A 392 4.91 6.99 5.69
N ILE A 393 4.20 6.79 4.59
CA ILE A 393 4.48 5.68 3.66
C ILE A 393 5.92 5.79 3.10
N PRO A 394 6.73 4.73 3.14
CA PRO A 394 8.09 4.75 2.58
C PRO A 394 8.05 4.76 1.05
N SER A 395 9.12 5.26 0.41
CA SER A 395 9.32 5.10 -1.04
C SER A 395 9.79 3.67 -1.33
N ALA A 396 8.90 2.70 -1.17
CA ALA A 396 9.15 1.28 -1.39
C ALA A 396 7.85 0.48 -1.40
N HIS A 397 7.87 -0.70 -2.01
CA HIS A 397 6.88 -1.74 -1.74
C HIS A 397 6.94 -2.15 -0.26
N LEU A 398 5.78 -2.26 0.41
CA LEU A 398 5.74 -2.35 1.88
C LEU A 398 6.22 -3.69 2.46
N GLN A 399 6.29 -4.75 1.66
CA GLN A 399 6.58 -6.10 2.16
C GLN A 399 7.87 -6.20 2.99
N ALA A 400 8.96 -5.57 2.53
CA ALA A 400 10.25 -5.61 3.21
C ALA A 400 10.20 -4.77 4.49
N THR A 401 9.62 -3.57 4.41
CA THR A 401 9.42 -2.68 5.57
C THR A 401 8.68 -3.39 6.69
N ILE A 402 7.60 -4.10 6.36
CA ILE A 402 6.78 -4.79 7.35
C ILE A 402 7.49 -6.03 7.91
N GLY A 403 8.24 -6.77 7.09
CA GLY A 403 9.09 -7.87 7.57
C GLY A 403 10.12 -7.42 8.61
N GLU A 404 10.78 -6.27 8.38
CA GLU A 404 11.78 -5.70 9.30
C GLU A 404 11.17 -5.19 10.61
N VAL A 405 10.00 -4.53 10.55
CA VAL A 405 9.27 -4.10 11.76
C VAL A 405 8.99 -5.29 12.68
N PHE A 406 8.67 -6.46 12.11
CA PHE A 406 8.43 -7.68 12.90
C PHE A 406 9.71 -8.34 13.44
N GLY A 407 10.82 -8.24 12.70
CA GLY A 407 12.10 -8.82 13.11
C GLY A 407 12.67 -8.17 14.37
N ARG A 408 12.47 -6.85 14.54
CA ARG A 408 13.03 -6.07 15.64
C ARG A 408 12.34 -6.28 17.00
N ASP A 409 11.06 -6.63 17.00
CA ASP A 409 10.31 -6.94 18.23
C ASP A 409 10.51 -8.39 18.71
N GLY A 410 11.09 -9.25 17.86
CA GLY A 410 11.35 -10.65 18.16
C GLY A 410 12.67 -10.91 18.91
N ASP A 411 13.57 -9.93 18.93
CA ASP A 411 14.80 -9.95 19.74
C ASP A 411 14.49 -9.33 21.12
N ASP A 412 14.84 -10.05 22.19
CA ASP A 412 14.58 -9.71 23.61
C ASP A 412 15.34 -8.45 24.12
N GLY A 413 15.42 -7.37 23.34
CA GLY A 413 16.01 -6.08 23.71
C GLY A 413 14.97 -5.07 24.21
N PRO A 414 15.31 -4.17 25.16
CA PRO A 414 14.42 -3.06 25.50
C PRO A 414 14.21 -2.16 24.27
N PRO A 415 13.02 -1.55 24.10
CA PRO A 415 12.77 -0.64 22.98
C PRO A 415 13.77 0.51 23.02
N LEU A 416 14.42 0.78 21.89
CA LEU A 416 15.46 1.79 21.77
C LEU A 416 14.95 3.15 22.27
N ALA A 417 15.62 3.66 23.30
CA ALA A 417 15.50 5.04 23.73
C ALA A 417 16.19 5.92 22.68
N HIS A 418 15.38 6.52 21.79
CA HIS A 418 15.51 7.83 21.13
C HIS A 418 16.88 8.48 20.75
N GLN A 419 18.04 7.80 20.76
CA GLN A 419 19.33 8.45 20.49
C GLN A 419 20.22 7.86 19.39
N ASP A 420 20.00 6.65 18.88
CA ASP A 420 21.05 6.01 18.03
C ASP A 420 20.74 5.89 16.53
N VAL A 421 19.81 6.70 15.98
CA VAL A 421 19.48 6.64 14.53
C VAL A 421 20.13 7.78 13.72
N GLU A 422 20.77 8.78 14.34
CA GLU A 422 21.36 9.92 13.61
C GLU A 422 22.89 9.91 13.45
N GLU A 423 23.65 9.03 14.10
CA GLU A 423 25.13 9.11 14.06
C GLU A 423 25.88 8.07 13.22
N GLN A 424 25.20 7.08 12.63
CA GLN A 424 25.90 6.04 11.84
C GLN A 424 26.00 6.31 10.32
N ILE A 425 25.59 7.50 9.87
CA ILE A 425 25.60 7.88 8.43
C ILE A 425 26.79 8.80 8.05
N CYS A 426 27.61 9.26 9.00
CA CYS A 426 28.77 10.11 8.70
C CYS A 426 30.09 9.51 9.22
N SER A 427 30.68 8.60 8.43
CA SER A 427 32.12 8.31 8.46
C SER A 427 32.50 7.49 7.23
N THR A 428 32.69 8.16 6.09
CA THR A 428 33.49 7.60 4.99
C THR A 428 34.90 8.13 5.18
N ASP A 429 35.73 7.36 5.88
CA ASP A 429 37.17 7.53 5.78
C ASP A 429 37.76 6.34 5.03
N THR A 430 38.62 6.67 4.08
CA THR A 430 39.22 5.80 3.08
C THR A 430 40.20 4.80 3.69
N GLN A 431 40.19 3.54 3.22
CA GLN A 431 41.35 2.78 2.70
C GLN A 431 41.22 1.24 2.79
N HIS A 432 41.31 0.62 1.60
CA HIS A 432 42.01 -0.63 1.25
C HIS A 432 41.69 -2.02 1.88
N ASN A 433 41.62 -2.98 0.94
CA ASN A 433 41.93 -4.43 0.99
C ASN A 433 40.82 -5.47 1.31
N LEU A 434 40.42 -6.17 0.23
CA LEU A 434 39.99 -7.58 0.17
C LEU A 434 41.16 -8.54 0.47
N PRO A 435 40.97 -9.89 0.54
CA PRO A 435 39.78 -10.71 0.83
C PRO A 435 40.08 -11.85 1.85
N ARG A 436 39.07 -12.68 2.20
CA ARG A 436 39.27 -14.14 2.36
C ARG A 436 37.97 -14.95 2.31
N GLU A 437 38.01 -15.98 1.47
CA GLU A 437 37.03 -17.06 1.35
C GLU A 437 36.96 -17.89 2.64
N LEU A 438 35.74 -18.34 2.99
CA LEU A 438 35.52 -19.43 3.96
C LEU A 438 34.66 -20.50 3.29
N ARG A 439 35.33 -21.57 2.87
CA ARG A 439 34.70 -22.86 2.52
C ARG A 439 34.25 -23.54 3.80
N CYS A 440 32.98 -23.92 3.89
CA CYS A 440 32.50 -24.89 4.86
C CYS A 440 32.08 -26.18 4.16
N THR A 441 32.88 -27.23 4.37
CA THR A 441 32.53 -28.63 4.13
C THR A 441 31.67 -29.13 5.29
N GLY A 442 30.50 -29.70 5.01
CA GLY A 442 29.63 -30.28 6.04
C GLY A 442 28.69 -31.32 5.43
N GLN A 443 28.83 -32.55 5.90
CA GLN A 443 28.26 -33.79 5.39
C GLN A 443 26.73 -33.87 5.41
N GLY A 444 26.18 -34.59 4.43
CA GLY A 444 24.77 -34.87 4.28
C GLY A 444 24.20 -35.78 5.37
N LYS A 445 22.91 -35.57 5.64
CA LYS A 445 22.00 -36.59 6.17
C LYS A 445 20.73 -36.56 5.32
N GLU A 446 20.47 -37.70 4.68
CA GLU A 446 19.24 -38.00 3.96
C GLU A 446 18.04 -37.91 4.92
N TRP A 447 16.95 -37.29 4.45
CA TRP A 447 15.64 -37.35 5.11
C TRP A 447 14.61 -37.83 4.10
N GLY A 448 13.85 -38.83 4.52
CA GLY A 448 12.98 -39.66 3.70
C GLY A 448 11.87 -38.92 2.95
N THR A 449 11.47 -39.57 1.87
CA THR A 449 10.38 -39.26 0.95
C THR A 449 9.07 -38.90 1.67
N ARG A 450 8.47 -37.76 1.30
CA ARG A 450 7.08 -37.39 1.64
C ARG A 450 6.15 -37.62 0.43
N PRO A 451 4.84 -37.77 0.64
CA PRO A 451 3.91 -38.27 -0.37
C PRO A 451 3.73 -37.29 -1.52
N THR A 452 3.68 -37.82 -2.73
CA THR A 452 3.33 -37.13 -3.97
C THR A 452 1.85 -36.76 -3.98
N ILE A 453 1.56 -35.47 -4.16
CA ILE A 453 0.24 -34.96 -4.55
C ILE A 453 0.01 -35.36 -6.02
N SER A 454 -1.14 -35.95 -6.34
CA SER A 454 -1.44 -36.41 -7.70
C SER A 454 -1.66 -35.24 -8.67
N PRO A 455 -1.28 -35.37 -9.95
CA PRO A 455 -1.44 -34.31 -10.97
C PRO A 455 -2.86 -33.73 -11.08
N ASP A 456 -3.90 -34.49 -10.75
CA ASP A 456 -5.30 -34.08 -10.89
C ASP A 456 -5.74 -32.98 -9.88
N GLU A 457 -5.03 -32.79 -8.76
CA GLU A 457 -5.34 -31.70 -7.81
C GLU A 457 -4.79 -30.34 -8.24
N LEU A 458 -3.81 -30.29 -9.15
CA LEU A 458 -3.25 -29.04 -9.69
C LEU A 458 -4.11 -28.45 -10.82
N GLN A 459 -4.94 -29.25 -11.47
CA GLN A 459 -5.70 -28.82 -12.66
C GLN A 459 -7.00 -28.08 -12.31
N ASN A 460 -7.59 -28.35 -11.14
CA ASN A 460 -8.85 -27.74 -10.70
C ASN A 460 -8.71 -26.38 -9.99
N SER A 461 -7.49 -25.92 -9.69
CA SER A 461 -7.26 -24.60 -9.07
C SER A 461 -7.05 -23.46 -10.07
N PHE A 462 -6.93 -23.76 -11.37
CA PHE A 462 -6.56 -22.78 -12.41
C PHE A 462 -7.64 -22.50 -13.46
N LEU A 463 -8.82 -23.15 -13.39
CA LEU A 463 -9.89 -22.96 -14.36
C LEU A 463 -11.26 -22.84 -13.67
N ALA A 464 -11.72 -21.60 -13.51
CA ALA A 464 -13.15 -21.30 -13.42
C ALA A 464 -13.44 -20.07 -14.30
N PRO A 465 -14.08 -20.23 -15.47
CA PRO A 465 -14.51 -19.13 -16.31
C PRO A 465 -15.92 -18.71 -15.90
N ASN A 466 -16.13 -17.45 -15.56
CA ASN A 466 -17.43 -16.77 -15.65
C ASN A 466 -17.21 -15.25 -15.56
N ALA A 467 -16.98 -14.63 -16.71
CA ALA A 467 -17.03 -13.18 -16.86
C ALA A 467 -18.26 -12.82 -17.71
N GLU A 468 -19.28 -12.21 -17.10
CA GLU A 468 -20.35 -11.54 -17.84
C GLU A 468 -19.99 -10.06 -18.10
N LYS A 469 -20.41 -9.56 -19.27
CA LYS A 469 -20.10 -8.23 -19.82
C LYS A 469 -20.56 -7.07 -18.92
N PRO A 470 -19.79 -5.98 -18.75
CA PRO A 470 -20.27 -4.79 -18.07
C PRO A 470 -21.18 -3.93 -18.98
N LEU A 471 -22.31 -3.48 -18.45
CA LEU A 471 -23.20 -2.48 -19.05
C LEU A 471 -22.68 -1.04 -18.80
N SER A 472 -22.92 -0.17 -19.76
CA SER A 472 -22.44 1.22 -19.83
C SER A 472 -22.94 2.12 -18.66
N PRO A 473 -22.09 2.98 -18.06
CA PRO A 473 -22.56 3.93 -17.06
C PRO A 473 -23.20 5.19 -17.70
N ARG A 474 -24.31 5.64 -17.12
CA ARG A 474 -24.88 6.99 -17.35
C ARG A 474 -24.27 7.95 -16.32
N ILE A 475 -23.80 9.10 -16.81
CA ILE A 475 -23.26 10.21 -16.02
C ILE A 475 -24.43 11.11 -15.58
N ASP A 476 -24.48 11.50 -14.31
CA ASP A 476 -25.26 12.66 -13.86
C ASP A 476 -24.31 13.75 -13.32
N VAL A 477 -24.66 15.00 -13.56
CA VAL A 477 -23.78 16.17 -13.58
C VAL A 477 -23.54 16.70 -12.17
N ALA A 478 -22.66 16.03 -11.39
CA ALA A 478 -22.11 16.57 -10.13
C ALA A 478 -20.91 15.77 -9.59
N GLY A 479 -19.84 15.56 -10.38
CA GLY A 479 -18.44 15.48 -9.91
C GLY A 479 -18.04 14.66 -8.66
N LYS A 480 -18.76 13.62 -8.24
CA LYS A 480 -18.35 12.69 -7.17
C LYS A 480 -18.21 11.27 -7.71
N LEU A 481 -17.01 10.70 -7.58
CA LEU A 481 -16.72 9.32 -7.93
C LEU A 481 -16.94 8.43 -6.69
N GLU A 482 -18.12 7.83 -6.57
CA GLU A 482 -18.36 6.74 -5.62
C GLU A 482 -18.25 5.41 -6.36
N VAL A 483 -17.27 4.57 -6.00
CA VAL A 483 -17.16 3.20 -6.53
C VAL A 483 -17.63 2.22 -5.46
N GLY A 484 -18.92 1.86 -5.53
CA GLY A 484 -19.49 0.76 -4.77
C GLY A 484 -19.51 -0.52 -5.61
N VAL A 485 -18.86 -1.59 -5.12
CA VAL A 485 -19.02 -2.94 -5.68
C VAL A 485 -20.24 -3.58 -5.00
N ARG A 486 -21.34 -3.78 -5.72
CA ARG A 486 -22.48 -4.59 -5.27
C ARG A 486 -22.31 -6.03 -5.74
N LEU A 487 -22.26 -6.98 -4.81
CA LEU A 487 -22.54 -8.39 -5.08
C LEU A 487 -24.05 -8.62 -4.96
N GLY A 488 -24.64 -9.21 -6.00
CA GLY A 488 -26.09 -9.33 -6.16
C GLY A 488 -26.75 -10.27 -5.14
N ASN A 489 -27.93 -9.89 -4.70
CA ASN A 489 -29.02 -10.81 -4.38
C ASN A 489 -30.33 -10.16 -4.81
N SER A 490 -31.10 -10.91 -5.58
CA SER A 490 -32.39 -10.56 -6.16
C SER A 490 -33.45 -10.26 -5.10
N ILE A 491 -34.19 -9.15 -5.24
CA ILE A 491 -35.62 -8.97 -4.93
C ILE A 491 -36.09 -7.66 -5.61
N SER A 492 -37.26 -7.67 -6.26
CA SER A 492 -37.85 -6.54 -7.00
C SER A 492 -38.59 -5.51 -6.10
N PRO A 493 -38.93 -4.30 -6.60
CA PRO A 493 -39.03 -3.09 -5.77
C PRO A 493 -40.47 -2.63 -5.45
N ALA A 494 -40.62 -1.86 -4.35
CA ALA A 494 -41.72 -0.92 -4.18
C ALA A 494 -41.32 0.30 -3.32
N ALA A 495 -41.80 1.47 -3.78
CA ALA A 495 -42.09 2.71 -3.05
C ALA A 495 -41.05 3.85 -2.95
N LYS A 496 -41.27 4.80 -3.88
CA LYS A 496 -41.40 6.27 -3.71
C LYS A 496 -40.22 7.12 -3.19
N ARG A 497 -39.63 7.86 -4.13
CA ARG A 497 -38.88 9.11 -3.93
C ARG A 497 -39.82 10.23 -3.48
N GLN A 498 -39.38 11.02 -2.50
CA GLN A 498 -39.84 12.40 -2.31
C GLN A 498 -38.61 13.28 -2.12
N ALA A 499 -38.44 14.24 -3.03
CA ALA A 499 -37.34 15.18 -3.07
C ALA A 499 -37.61 16.34 -2.10
N LEU A 500 -36.60 16.72 -1.31
CA LEU A 500 -36.56 17.98 -0.59
C LEU A 500 -35.33 18.78 -1.03
N ARG A 501 -35.58 20.03 -1.43
CA ARG A 501 -34.58 21.04 -1.80
C ARG A 501 -33.88 21.57 -0.54
N PRO A 502 -32.64 22.09 -0.63
CA PRO A 502 -31.94 22.67 0.51
C PRO A 502 -32.30 24.15 0.68
N ASP A 503 -32.56 24.56 1.92
CA ASP A 503 -32.57 25.96 2.34
C ASP A 503 -31.37 26.26 3.25
N ALA A 504 -30.91 27.50 3.19
CA ALA A 504 -29.60 27.95 3.64
C ALA A 504 -29.55 28.46 5.10
N ARG A 505 -28.35 28.35 5.68
CA ARG A 505 -27.76 29.04 6.87
C ARG A 505 -28.12 28.54 8.28
N SER A 506 -27.11 27.99 8.96
CA SER A 506 -26.59 28.55 10.22
C SER A 506 -25.12 28.20 10.39
N THR A 507 -24.34 29.18 10.85
CA THR A 507 -22.95 29.05 11.26
C THR A 507 -22.91 28.72 12.74
N ASP A 508 -22.59 27.47 13.08
CA ASP A 508 -22.12 27.09 14.41
C ASP A 508 -20.96 26.12 14.28
N SER A 509 -19.91 26.41 15.06
CA SER A 509 -18.61 25.75 15.09
C SER A 509 -18.63 24.46 15.92
N ASP A 510 -19.55 23.56 15.60
CA ASP A 510 -19.45 22.16 15.99
C ASP A 510 -19.13 21.37 14.72
N GLY A 511 -17.94 20.77 14.69
CA GLY A 511 -17.48 19.93 13.58
C GLY A 511 -18.43 18.76 13.39
N ALA A 512 -19.41 18.94 12.51
CA ALA A 512 -20.37 17.91 12.16
C ALA A 512 -19.64 16.79 11.43
N CYS A 513 -19.44 15.66 12.12
CA CYS A 513 -19.07 14.39 11.52
C CYS A 513 -20.30 13.80 10.80
N VAL A 514 -20.60 14.22 9.56
CA VAL A 514 -21.23 13.36 8.53
C VAL A 514 -20.74 13.79 7.15
#